data_AF-A0A4P2Q213-F1
#
_entry.id   AF-A0A4P2Q213-F1
#
_cell.length_a   1.000
_cell.length_b   1.000
_cell.length_c   1.000
_cell.angle_alpha   90.00
_cell.angle_beta   90.00
_cell.angle_gamma   90.00
#
_symmetry.space_group_name_H-M   'P 1'
#
loop_
_entity.id
_entity.type
_entity.pdbx_description
1 polymer ?
#
loop_
_entity_poly.entity_id
_entity_poly.type
_entity_poly.pdbx_seq_one_letter_code
_entity_poly.pdbx_strand_id
1 'polypeptide(L)' 'MSTARKLLQEALDLDEGERAMLALQLMDSLSRPDVRDEAAWIEEIERRAHRALSGQSPGVDVDDAVARIERDLGL' A
#
# COMPACT_ATOMS: atom_id res chain seq x y z
N MET A 1 4.05 -22.34 -17.08
CA MET A 1 3.97 -20.94 -16.57
C MET A 1 2.52 -20.62 -16.25
N SER A 2 2.22 -20.00 -15.10
CA SER A 2 0.89 -19.50 -14.80
C SER A 2 0.56 -18.28 -15.67
N THR A 3 -0.73 -18.06 -15.94
CA THR A 3 -1.20 -16.86 -16.66
C THR A 3 -0.72 -15.57 -15.99
N ALA A 4 -0.76 -15.51 -14.67
CA ALA A 4 -0.27 -14.37 -13.90
C ALA A 4 1.22 -14.04 -14.17
N ARG A 5 2.07 -15.06 -14.32
CA ARG A 5 3.50 -14.83 -14.59
C ARG A 5 3.76 -14.35 -16.03
N LYS A 6 2.92 -14.72 -16.99
CA LYS A 6 2.99 -14.18 -18.36
C LYS A 6 2.57 -12.71 -18.39
N LEU A 7 1.43 -12.39 -17.78
CA LEU A 7 0.92 -11.01 -17.69
C LEU A 7 1.90 -10.08 -16.96
N LEU A 8 2.57 -10.56 -15.91
CA LEU A 8 3.61 -9.78 -15.25
C LEU A 8 4.80 -9.49 -16.17
N GLN A 9 5.24 -10.48 -16.97
CA GLN A 9 6.33 -10.27 -17.92
C GLN A 9 5.95 -9.23 -18.98
N GLU A 10 4.75 -9.34 -19.54
CA GLU A 10 4.23 -8.38 -20.52
C GLU A 10 4.08 -6.96 -19.92
N ALA A 11 3.63 -6.85 -18.67
CA ALA A 11 3.54 -5.57 -17.97
C ALA A 11 4.90 -4.93 -17.70
N LEU A 12 5.96 -5.73 -17.51
CA LEU A 12 7.33 -5.24 -17.31
C LEU A 12 7.98 -4.72 -18.59
N ASP A 13 7.47 -5.12 -19.76
CA ASP A 13 7.93 -4.61 -21.06
C ASP A 13 7.30 -3.25 -21.42
N LEU A 14 6.28 -2.80 -20.66
CA LEU A 14 5.66 -1.48 -20.81
C LEU A 14 6.57 -0.38 -20.27
N ASP A 15 6.38 0.83 -20.79
CA ASP A 15 7.00 2.01 -20.20
C ASP A 15 6.48 2.28 -18.78
N GLU A 16 7.18 3.13 -18.04
CA GLU A 16 6.86 3.41 -16.64
C GLU A 16 5.45 3.97 -16.42
N GLY A 17 4.98 4.84 -17.31
CA GLY A 17 3.67 5.46 -17.20
C GLY A 17 2.54 4.47 -17.49
N GLU A 18 2.68 3.67 -18.55
CA GLU A 18 1.75 2.60 -18.90
C GLU A 18 1.67 1.55 -17.80
N ARG A 19 2.82 1.17 -17.25
CA ARG A 19 2.90 0.19 -16.17
C ARG A 19 2.27 0.70 -14.88
N ALA A 20 2.46 1.97 -14.53
CA ALA A 20 1.80 2.60 -13.39
C ALA A 20 0.27 2.65 -13.55
N MET A 21 -0.21 2.98 -14.75
CA MET A 21 -1.65 2.99 -15.06
C MET A 21 -2.27 1.59 -14.94
N LEU A 22 -1.60 0.56 -15.50
CA LEU A 22 -2.05 -0.82 -15.40
C LEU A 22 -2.09 -1.31 -13.94
N ALA A 23 -1.10 -0.93 -13.13
CA ALA A 23 -1.08 -1.27 -11.71
C ALA A 23 -2.29 -0.66 -10.96
N LEU A 24 -2.64 0.59 -11.24
CA LEU A 24 -3.83 1.25 -10.68
C LEU A 24 -5.12 0.52 -11.07
N GLN A 25 -5.28 0.17 -12.35
CA GLN A 25 -6.45 -0.54 -12.83
C GLN A 25 -6.59 -1.94 -12.21
N LEU A 26 -5.46 -2.65 -12.05
CA LEU A 26 -5.45 -3.94 -11.37
C LEU A 26 -5.83 -3.80 -9.90
N MET A 27 -5.32 -2.79 -9.20
CA MET A 27 -5.70 -2.51 -7.81
C MET A 27 -7.19 -2.18 -7.67
N ASP A 28 -7.75 -1.40 -8.60
CA ASP A 28 -9.19 -1.07 -8.61
C ASP A 28 -10.07 -2.27 -8.99
N SER A 29 -9.53 -3.21 -9.78
CA SER A 29 -10.22 -4.46 -10.14
C SER A 29 -10.34 -5.46 -8.98
N LEU A 30 -9.48 -5.32 -7.95
CA LEU A 30 -9.63 -6.10 -6.74
C LEU A 30 -10.96 -5.70 -6.11
N SER A 31 -11.80 -6.69 -5.81
CA SER A 31 -13.02 -6.44 -5.02
C SER A 31 -12.64 -5.57 -3.83
N ARG A 32 -13.45 -4.54 -3.52
CA ARG A 32 -13.27 -3.78 -2.27
C ARG A 32 -12.99 -4.81 -1.19
N PRO A 33 -11.88 -4.70 -0.43
CA PRO A 33 -11.58 -5.65 0.63
C PRO A 33 -12.88 -5.79 1.42
N ASP A 34 -13.38 -7.02 1.44
CA ASP A 34 -14.68 -7.41 1.99
C ASP A 34 -14.92 -6.53 3.20
N VAL A 35 -15.93 -5.65 3.13
CA VAL A 35 -16.07 -4.42 3.94
C VAL A 35 -15.32 -4.65 5.24
N ARG A 36 -14.07 -4.16 5.33
CA ARG A 36 -13.23 -4.43 6.51
C ARG A 36 -14.14 -4.20 7.69
N ASP A 37 -14.37 -5.24 8.49
CA ASP A 37 -15.32 -5.16 9.60
C ASP A 37 -15.07 -3.83 10.29
N GLU A 38 -16.04 -2.92 10.18
CA GLU A 38 -15.84 -1.52 10.53
C GLU A 38 -15.45 -1.44 12.02
N ALA A 39 -15.96 -2.38 12.81
CA ALA A 39 -15.56 -2.57 14.19
C ALA A 39 -14.07 -2.96 14.33
N ALA A 40 -13.58 -3.94 13.56
CA ALA A 40 -12.18 -4.32 13.57
C ALA A 40 -11.24 -3.19 13.10
N TRP A 41 -11.70 -2.34 12.18
CA TRP A 41 -10.93 -1.17 11.74
C TRP A 41 -10.93 -0.04 12.78
N ILE A 42 -12.06 0.20 13.44
CA ILE A 42 -12.14 1.14 14.58
C ILE A 42 -11.21 0.68 15.71
N GLU A 43 -11.25 -0.60 16.07
CA GLU A 43 -10.38 -1.18 17.10
C GLU A 43 -8.89 -0.99 16.76
N GLU A 44 -8.52 -1.20 15.49
CA GLU A 44 -7.15 -0.96 15.01
C GLU A 44 -6.73 0.51 15.19
N ILE A 45 -7.59 1.45 14.81
CA ILE A 45 -7.33 2.89 14.91
C ILE A 45 -7.15 3.29 16.37
N GLU A 46 -8.07 2.88 17.25
CA GLU A 46 -8.02 3.17 18.68
C GLU A 46 -6.74 2.61 19.31
N ARG A 47 -6.39 1.37 18.97
CA ARG A 47 -5.15 0.74 19.45
C ARG A 47 -3.91 1.50 18.99
N ARG A 48 -3.85 1.94 17.72
CA ARG A 48 -2.71 2.71 17.21
C ARG A 48 -2.61 4.10 17.84
N ALA A 49 -3.75 4.78 18.01
CA ALA A 49 -3.81 6.07 18.69
C ALA A 49 -3.32 5.95 20.15
N HIS A 50 -3.76 4.92 20.87
CA HIS A 50 -3.30 4.68 22.24
C HIS A 50 -1.79 4.47 22.33
N ARG A 51 -1.20 3.68 21.42
CA ARG A 51 0.27 3.49 21.40
C ARG A 51 1.02 4.77 21.07
N ALA A 52 0.49 5.61 20.20
CA ALA A 52 1.10 6.90 19.86
C ALA A 52 1.04 7.86 21.07
N LEU A 53 -0.13 8.01 21.68
CA LEU A 53 -0.35 8.90 22.83
C LEU A 53 0.40 8.44 24.10
N SER A 54 0.52 7.13 24.31
CA SER A 54 1.28 6.58 25.45
C SER A 54 2.79 6.57 25.25
N GLY A 55 3.29 6.98 24.07
CA GLY A 55 4.71 6.96 23.74
C GLY A 55 5.27 5.56 23.47
N GLN A 56 4.44 4.52 23.45
CA GLN A 56 4.85 3.14 23.08
C GLN A 56 5.24 3.03 21.60
N SER A 57 4.75 3.95 20.77
CA SER A 57 5.11 4.09 19.37
C SER A 57 5.45 5.56 19.11
N PRO A 58 6.68 6.01 19.44
CA PRO A 58 7.11 7.34 19.06
C PRO A 58 7.13 7.36 17.54
N GLY A 59 6.21 8.11 16.93
CA GLY A 59 6.17 8.27 15.49
C GLY A 59 7.51 8.79 14.98
N VAL A 60 7.68 8.77 13.66
CA VAL A 60 8.78 9.48 13.01
C VAL A 60 8.25 10.79 12.44
N ASP A 61 9.16 11.70 12.14
CA ASP A 61 8.81 12.89 11.36
C ASP A 61 8.21 12.46 10.01
N VAL A 62 7.23 13.24 9.53
CA VAL A 62 6.49 12.88 8.31
C VAL A 62 7.40 12.95 7.08
N ASP A 63 8.33 13.90 7.04
CA ASP A 63 9.25 14.06 5.92
C ASP A 63 10.24 12.89 5.90
N ASP A 64 10.70 12.44 7.07
CA ASP A 64 11.53 11.23 7.20
C ASP A 64 10.79 9.96 6.76
N ALA A 65 9.49 9.86 7.11
CA ALA A 65 8.65 8.75 6.71
C ALA A 65 8.46 8.70 5.20
N VAL A 66 8.15 9.85 4.58
CA VAL A 66 7.95 9.98 3.14
C VAL A 66 9.25 9.70 2.40
N ALA A 67 10.37 10.31 2.81
CA ALA A 67 11.67 10.09 2.19
C ALA A 67 12.11 8.62 2.28
N ARG A 68 11.73 7.90 3.34
CA ARG A 68 11.96 6.45 3.42
C ARG A 68 11.11 5.69 2.41
N ILE A 69 9.83 6.01 2.29
CA ILE A 69 8.93 5.38 1.31
C ILE A 69 9.43 5.60 -0.11
N GLU A 70 9.85 6.83 -0.45
CA GLU A 70 10.39 7.15 -1.77
C GLU A 70 11.64 6.31 -2.07
N ARG A 71 12.59 6.21 -1.12
CA ARG A 71 13.76 5.34 -1.26
C ARG A 71 13.40 3.86 -1.42
N ASP A 72 12.46 3.36 -0.63
CA ASP A 72 12.06 1.95 -0.64
C ASP A 72 11.31 1.58 -1.92
N LEU A 73 10.59 2.55 -2.51
CA LEU A 73 9.84 2.38 -3.77
C LEU A 73 10.62 2.80 -5.01
N GLY A 74 11.78 3.44 -4.86
CA GLY A 74 12.60 3.95 -5.96
C GLY A 74 11.96 5.11 -6.72
N LEU A 75 11.23 5.99 -6.00
CA LEU A 75 10.59 7.20 -6.51
C LEU A 75 11.52 8.41 -6.47
#